data_AF-A0A955Y5Y5-F1
#
_entry.id   AF-A0A955Y5Y5-F1
#
_cell.length_a   1.000
_cell.length_b   1.000
_cell.length_c   1.000
_cell.angle_alpha   90.00
_cell.angle_beta   90.00
_cell.angle_gamma   90.00
#
_symmetry.space_group_name_H-M   'P 1'
#
loop_
_entity.id
_entity.type
_entity.pdbx_description
1 polymer ?
#
loop_
_entity_poly.entity_id
_entity_poly.type
_entity_poly.pdbx_seq_one_letter_code
_entity_poly.pdbx_strand_id
1 'polypeptide(L)'
;MLALLACHPALDRPADTCASCHAPESEAWRASLHATADRTPAFAEALRRAQDPWCHTCHLPGTGVGCASCHGPAGRTCEQCHQFDLPGTAVASQDTAREHAASSFASTPCTGCHDPHLAPGAHDAERVRAALSVDVRGTEAVVTSHGVGHALPTGDPFRRLVLEVCADLACRRVIDVHTLERALRESPEGWSVRNDSRVPPPVEGPDSTVRFAVAEGRAWRLWYRYTDPRHREVAESLLVDGGIVRSSR
;
A
#
# COMPACT_ATOMS: atom_id res chain seq x y z
N MET A 1 -32.32 21.29 -32.25
CA MET A 1 -31.05 20.72 -32.76
C MET A 1 -30.26 20.22 -31.57
N LEU A 2 -30.44 18.95 -31.21
CA LEU A 2 -29.63 18.26 -30.20
C LEU A 2 -28.27 17.95 -30.83
N ALA A 3 -27.20 18.49 -30.27
CA ALA A 3 -25.85 18.05 -30.59
C ALA A 3 -25.61 16.68 -29.92
N LEU A 4 -25.90 15.61 -30.66
CA LEU A 4 -25.36 14.28 -30.39
C LEU A 4 -23.84 14.37 -30.55
N LEU A 5 -23.09 14.63 -29.47
CA LEU A 5 -21.64 14.43 -29.45
C LEU A 5 -21.36 12.94 -29.50
N ALA A 6 -20.89 12.48 -30.66
CA ALA A 6 -20.46 11.11 -30.88
C ALA A 6 -19.22 10.79 -30.02
N CYS A 7 -19.39 9.95 -29.00
CA CYS A 7 -18.29 9.17 -28.43
C CYS A 7 -17.69 8.29 -29.54
N HIS A 8 -16.45 8.57 -29.91
CA HIS A 8 -15.69 7.78 -30.88
C HIS A 8 -15.14 6.50 -30.23
N PRO A 9 -14.85 5.44 -31.01
CA PRO A 9 -14.20 4.25 -30.48
C PRO A 9 -12.85 4.62 -29.86
N ALA A 10 -12.63 4.17 -28.61
CA ALA A 10 -11.42 4.41 -27.84
C ALA A 10 -10.23 3.69 -28.50
N LEU A 11 -9.51 4.42 -29.36
CA LEU A 11 -8.20 4.04 -29.87
C LEU A 11 -7.18 4.99 -29.27
N ASP A 12 -6.31 4.45 -28.40
CA ASP A 12 -4.99 4.96 -28.03
C ASP A 12 -4.81 6.49 -28.07
N ARG A 13 -5.62 7.21 -27.27
CA ARG A 13 -5.55 8.68 -27.20
C ARG A 13 -4.72 9.13 -25.99
N PRO A 14 -3.89 10.19 -26.12
CA PRO A 14 -3.23 10.80 -24.98
C PRO A 14 -4.25 11.19 -23.91
N ALA A 15 -3.87 11.11 -22.63
CA ALA A 15 -4.74 11.46 -21.49
C ALA A 15 -5.39 12.85 -21.64
N ASP A 16 -4.71 13.81 -22.29
CA ASP A 16 -5.23 15.14 -22.57
C ASP A 16 -6.45 15.16 -23.50
N THR A 17 -6.63 14.11 -24.32
CA THR A 17 -7.85 13.97 -25.13
C THR A 17 -9.05 13.62 -24.26
N CYS A 18 -8.86 12.76 -23.25
CA CYS A 18 -9.89 12.41 -22.29
C CYS A 18 -10.29 13.64 -21.47
N ALA A 19 -9.31 14.44 -21.04
CA ALA A 19 -9.51 15.64 -20.22
C ALA A 19 -10.40 16.72 -20.88
N SER A 20 -10.53 16.74 -22.21
CA SER A 20 -11.41 17.67 -22.91
C SER A 20 -12.90 17.49 -22.57
N CYS A 21 -13.30 16.28 -22.17
CA CYS A 21 -14.66 15.95 -21.73
C CYS A 21 -14.73 15.45 -20.28
N HIS A 22 -13.70 14.73 -19.81
CA HIS A 22 -13.58 14.15 -18.46
C HIS A 22 -12.57 14.92 -17.61
N ALA A 23 -12.77 16.23 -17.51
CA ALA A 23 -11.85 17.12 -16.80
C ALA A 23 -11.70 16.75 -15.31
N PRO A 24 -12.79 16.50 -14.54
CA PRO A 24 -12.68 16.15 -13.13
C PRO A 24 -11.89 14.86 -12.89
N GLU A 25 -12.17 13.81 -13.66
CA GLU A 25 -11.49 12.51 -13.53
C GLU A 25 -10.01 12.60 -13.92
N SER A 26 -9.72 13.37 -14.98
CA SER A 26 -8.34 13.59 -15.42
C SER A 26 -7.56 14.43 -14.41
N GLU A 27 -8.20 15.40 -13.75
CA GLU A 27 -7.60 16.18 -12.67
C GLU A 27 -7.33 15.31 -11.44
N ALA A 28 -8.29 14.50 -11.02
CA ALA A 28 -8.11 13.54 -9.93
C ALA A 28 -6.95 12.58 -10.20
N TRP A 29 -6.85 12.03 -11.42
CA TRP A 29 -5.73 11.18 -11.82
C TRP A 29 -4.40 11.93 -11.81
N ARG A 30 -4.34 13.15 -12.36
CA ARG A 30 -3.09 13.96 -12.34
C ARG A 30 -2.63 14.30 -10.92
N ALA A 31 -3.55 14.41 -9.98
CA ALA A 31 -3.25 14.63 -8.56
C ALA A 31 -2.86 13.34 -7.80
N SER A 32 -3.04 12.17 -8.41
CA SER A 32 -2.73 10.87 -7.79
C SER A 32 -1.27 10.47 -7.95
N LEU A 33 -0.85 9.47 -7.16
CA LEU A 33 0.45 8.83 -7.36
C LEU A 33 0.55 7.99 -8.63
N HIS A 34 -0.57 7.57 -9.23
CA HIS A 34 -0.53 6.88 -10.52
C HIS A 34 0.05 7.77 -11.62
N ALA A 35 -0.25 9.08 -11.61
CA ALA A 35 0.32 10.02 -12.58
C ALA A 35 1.83 10.24 -12.45
N THR A 36 2.44 9.83 -11.33
CA THR A 36 3.88 9.97 -11.06
C THR A 36 4.53 8.66 -10.63
N ALA A 37 3.92 7.51 -10.94
CA ALA A 37 4.32 6.20 -10.44
C ALA A 37 5.75 5.79 -10.88
N ASP A 38 6.23 6.34 -12.00
CA ASP A 38 7.56 6.16 -12.55
C ASP A 38 8.64 7.06 -11.92
N ARG A 39 8.25 8.03 -11.09
CA ARG A 39 9.15 9.08 -10.57
C ARG A 39 9.45 8.95 -9.08
N THR A 40 8.88 7.97 -8.39
CA THR A 40 9.18 7.77 -6.98
C THR A 40 10.64 7.31 -6.81
N PRO A 41 11.38 7.79 -5.80
CA PRO A 41 12.77 7.36 -5.57
C PRO A 41 12.88 5.83 -5.40
N ALA A 42 11.91 5.22 -4.71
CA ALA A 42 11.83 3.78 -4.54
C ALA A 42 11.71 3.03 -5.88
N PHE A 43 10.84 3.50 -6.78
CA PHE A 43 10.70 2.90 -8.11
C PHE A 43 11.95 3.07 -8.96
N ALA A 44 12.56 4.26 -8.95
CA ALA A 44 13.78 4.52 -9.72
C ALA A 44 14.92 3.57 -9.29
N GLU A 45 15.08 3.34 -7.99
CA GLU A 45 16.06 2.38 -7.46
C GLU A 45 15.71 0.92 -7.81
N ALA A 46 14.43 0.54 -7.71
CA ALA A 46 13.96 -0.79 -8.09
C ALA A 46 14.20 -1.09 -9.57
N LEU A 47 13.83 -0.15 -10.46
CA LEU A 47 14.04 -0.27 -11.90
C LEU A 47 15.52 -0.34 -12.26
N ARG A 48 16.37 0.47 -11.61
CA ARG A 48 17.83 0.44 -11.81
C ARG A 48 18.44 -0.92 -11.48
N ARG A 49 17.89 -1.62 -10.48
CA ARG A 49 18.34 -2.97 -10.09
C ARG A 49 17.78 -4.06 -10.98
N ALA A 50 16.46 -4.04 -11.20
CA ALA A 50 15.76 -5.09 -11.93
C ALA A 50 16.06 -5.06 -13.44
N GLN A 51 16.19 -3.85 -14.01
CA GLN A 51 16.37 -3.62 -15.45
C GLN A 51 15.33 -4.36 -16.33
N ASP A 52 14.13 -4.56 -15.79
CA ASP A 52 13.05 -5.30 -16.44
C ASP A 52 12.01 -4.33 -17.05
N PRO A 53 11.80 -4.35 -18.38
CA PRO A 53 10.76 -3.55 -19.03
C PRO A 53 9.35 -3.82 -18.52
N TRP A 54 9.10 -4.99 -17.91
CA TRP A 54 7.80 -5.35 -17.34
C TRP A 54 7.32 -4.30 -16.32
N CYS A 55 8.22 -3.69 -15.55
CA CYS A 55 7.90 -2.65 -14.57
C CYS A 55 7.11 -1.48 -15.19
N HIS A 56 7.42 -1.12 -16.43
CA HIS A 56 6.76 -0.03 -17.14
C HIS A 56 5.32 -0.35 -17.54
N THR A 57 4.94 -1.63 -17.61
CA THR A 57 3.56 -2.03 -17.93
C THR A 57 2.56 -1.67 -16.84
N CYS A 58 3.04 -1.35 -15.63
CA CYS A 58 2.23 -0.90 -14.51
C CYS A 58 2.59 0.52 -14.04
N HIS A 59 3.87 0.92 -14.08
CA HIS A 59 4.31 2.18 -13.48
C HIS A 59 4.44 3.36 -14.44
N LEU A 60 4.45 3.15 -15.77
CA LEU A 60 4.68 4.23 -16.72
C LEU A 60 3.37 5.02 -16.91
N PRO A 61 3.30 6.32 -16.57
CA PRO A 61 2.07 7.09 -16.69
C PRO A 61 1.55 7.14 -18.12
N GLY A 62 0.23 7.01 -18.29
CA GLY A 62 -0.42 6.99 -19.60
C GLY A 62 -0.55 5.59 -20.20
N THR A 63 0.55 4.89 -20.47
CA THR A 63 0.53 3.56 -21.10
C THR A 63 0.42 2.40 -20.12
N GLY A 64 1.09 2.49 -18.97
CA GLY A 64 1.04 1.49 -17.90
C GLY A 64 -0.10 1.76 -16.92
N VAL A 65 -0.25 3.01 -16.50
CA VAL A 65 -1.31 3.44 -15.58
C VAL A 65 -1.87 4.82 -15.97
N GLY A 66 -2.86 4.81 -16.86
CA GLY A 66 -3.54 6.01 -17.34
C GLY A 66 -4.98 5.72 -17.78
N CYS A 67 -5.70 6.73 -18.24
CA CYS A 67 -7.13 6.58 -18.59
C CYS A 67 -7.35 5.44 -19.60
N ALA A 68 -6.52 5.34 -20.63
CA ALA A 68 -6.62 4.31 -21.66
C ALA A 68 -6.23 2.91 -21.17
N SER A 69 -5.37 2.79 -20.16
CA SER A 69 -4.97 1.48 -19.63
C SER A 69 -6.12 0.78 -18.91
N CYS A 70 -7.07 1.54 -18.35
CA CYS A 70 -8.27 1.00 -17.68
C CYS A 70 -9.53 1.03 -18.56
N HIS A 71 -9.71 2.07 -19.39
CA HIS A 71 -10.93 2.26 -20.20
C HIS A 71 -10.79 1.85 -21.67
N GLY A 72 -9.60 1.42 -22.10
CA GLY A 72 -9.37 0.96 -23.47
C GLY A 72 -10.04 -0.39 -23.76
N PRO A 73 -10.07 -0.84 -25.03
CA PRO A 73 -10.63 -2.14 -25.41
C PRO A 73 -9.99 -3.34 -24.71
N ALA A 74 -8.72 -3.21 -24.30
CA ALA A 74 -7.99 -4.17 -23.47
C ALA A 74 -7.82 -3.68 -22.03
N GLY A 75 -8.79 -2.91 -21.53
CA GLY A 75 -8.77 -2.27 -20.22
C GLY A 75 -8.42 -3.24 -19.10
N ARG A 76 -7.50 -2.81 -18.24
CA ARG A 76 -6.97 -3.63 -17.16
C ARG A 76 -7.80 -3.52 -15.89
N THR A 77 -7.90 -4.63 -15.16
CA THR A 77 -8.45 -4.65 -13.79
C THR A 77 -7.38 -4.26 -12.77
N CYS A 78 -7.82 -3.92 -11.56
CA CYS A 78 -6.91 -3.59 -10.45
C CYS A 78 -5.93 -4.75 -10.16
N GLU A 79 -6.41 -6.00 -10.23
CA GLU A 79 -5.57 -7.16 -9.90
C GLU A 79 -4.40 -7.33 -10.88
N GLN A 80 -4.56 -6.94 -12.14
CA GLN A 80 -3.49 -7.11 -13.14
C GLN A 80 -2.23 -6.28 -12.86
N CYS A 81 -2.32 -5.28 -11.96
CA CYS A 81 -1.16 -4.53 -11.46
C CYS A 81 -0.89 -4.81 -9.96
N HIS A 82 -1.93 -5.12 -9.17
CA HIS A 82 -1.84 -5.32 -7.72
C HIS A 82 -1.77 -6.80 -7.28
N GLN A 83 -1.56 -7.71 -8.22
CA GLN A 83 -1.39 -9.14 -7.97
C GLN A 83 -0.37 -9.74 -8.94
N PHE A 84 0.86 -9.96 -8.50
CA PHE A 84 1.90 -10.57 -9.33
C PHE A 84 3.00 -11.24 -8.50
N ASP A 85 3.63 -12.24 -9.10
CA ASP A 85 4.71 -13.00 -8.49
C ASP A 85 6.08 -12.38 -8.82
N LEU A 86 7.08 -12.65 -7.98
CA LEU A 86 8.46 -12.32 -8.30
C LEU A 86 8.86 -13.03 -9.62
N PRO A 87 9.59 -12.35 -10.52
CA PRO A 87 9.96 -12.91 -11.82
C PRO A 87 10.58 -14.31 -11.71
N GLY A 88 10.03 -15.27 -12.44
CA GLY A 88 10.51 -16.66 -12.48
C GLY A 88 10.17 -17.50 -11.24
N THR A 89 9.27 -17.04 -10.37
CA THR A 89 8.86 -17.76 -9.15
C THR A 89 7.34 -17.80 -8.99
N ALA A 90 6.85 -18.61 -8.05
CA ALA A 90 5.45 -18.60 -7.60
C ALA A 90 5.23 -17.79 -6.30
N VAL A 91 6.23 -17.01 -5.87
CA VAL A 91 6.12 -16.18 -4.66
C VAL A 91 5.57 -14.82 -5.03
N ALA A 92 4.38 -14.51 -4.52
CA ALA A 92 3.75 -13.21 -4.72
C ALA A 92 4.69 -12.07 -4.27
N SER A 93 5.01 -11.15 -5.18
CA SER A 93 5.63 -9.86 -4.85
C SER A 93 4.56 -8.93 -4.28
N GLN A 94 3.43 -8.81 -4.98
CA GLN A 94 2.19 -8.22 -4.44
C GLN A 94 1.09 -9.28 -4.43
N ASP A 95 0.36 -9.35 -3.32
CA ASP A 95 -0.68 -10.36 -3.09
C ASP A 95 -2.04 -9.74 -2.71
N THR A 96 -2.24 -8.46 -3.03
CA THR A 96 -3.37 -7.66 -2.54
C THR A 96 -4.73 -8.25 -2.93
N ALA A 97 -4.86 -8.77 -4.15
CA ALA A 97 -6.14 -9.33 -4.60
C ALA A 97 -6.48 -10.63 -3.88
N ARG A 98 -5.50 -11.51 -3.66
CA ARG A 98 -5.70 -12.75 -2.89
C ARG A 98 -5.98 -12.45 -1.42
N GLU A 99 -5.26 -11.50 -0.82
CA GLU A 99 -5.55 -11.00 0.53
C GLU A 99 -6.99 -10.48 0.63
N HIS A 100 -7.43 -9.69 -0.35
CA HIS A 100 -8.79 -9.14 -0.40
C HIS A 100 -9.86 -10.22 -0.53
N ALA A 101 -9.67 -11.17 -1.43
CA ALA A 101 -10.59 -12.27 -1.66
C ALA A 101 -10.75 -13.19 -0.45
N ALA A 102 -9.77 -13.21 0.45
CA ALA A 102 -9.81 -13.98 1.71
C ALA A 102 -10.48 -13.24 2.87
N SER A 103 -10.92 -11.98 2.67
CA SER A 103 -11.48 -11.14 3.73
C SER A 103 -13.00 -11.17 3.80
N SER A 104 -13.56 -10.60 4.88
CA SER A 104 -14.97 -10.27 5.03
C SER A 104 -15.48 -9.26 3.98
N PHE A 105 -14.57 -8.60 3.25
CA PHE A 105 -14.87 -7.66 2.17
C PHE A 105 -14.80 -8.31 0.78
N ALA A 106 -14.64 -9.63 0.64
CA ALA A 106 -14.44 -10.28 -0.66
C ALA A 106 -15.50 -9.95 -1.73
N SER A 107 -16.73 -9.62 -1.34
CA SER A 107 -17.82 -9.20 -2.25
C SER A 107 -17.86 -7.69 -2.55
N THR A 108 -17.04 -6.88 -1.88
CA THR A 108 -16.92 -5.44 -2.11
C THR A 108 -15.88 -5.20 -3.20
N PRO A 109 -16.20 -4.56 -4.32
CA PRO A 109 -15.19 -4.24 -5.32
C PRO A 109 -14.16 -3.26 -4.75
N CYS A 110 -12.93 -3.26 -5.27
CA CYS A 110 -11.89 -2.30 -4.85
C CYS A 110 -12.38 -0.85 -4.91
N THR A 111 -13.20 -0.53 -5.93
CA THR A 111 -13.82 0.78 -6.15
C THR A 111 -14.92 1.15 -5.15
N GLY A 112 -15.35 0.21 -4.31
CA GLY A 112 -16.23 0.48 -3.18
C GLY A 112 -15.53 1.22 -2.04
N CYS A 113 -14.20 1.12 -1.94
CA CYS A 113 -13.39 1.78 -0.91
C CYS A 113 -12.38 2.80 -1.48
N HIS A 114 -11.89 2.57 -2.70
CA HIS A 114 -10.92 3.43 -3.38
C HIS A 114 -11.56 4.14 -4.56
N ASP A 115 -11.38 5.46 -4.65
CA ASP A 115 -11.63 6.18 -5.89
C ASP A 115 -10.61 5.71 -6.95
N PRO A 116 -11.03 5.15 -8.09
CA PRO A 116 -10.09 4.64 -9.09
C PRO A 116 -9.32 5.73 -9.85
N HIS A 117 -9.82 6.98 -9.84
CA HIS A 117 -9.14 8.10 -10.49
C HIS A 117 -8.15 8.77 -9.53
N LEU A 118 -8.50 8.94 -8.26
CA LEU A 118 -7.59 9.49 -7.25
C LEU A 118 -6.61 8.43 -6.69
N ALA A 119 -7.03 7.17 -6.64
CA ALA A 119 -6.32 6.00 -6.12
C ALA A 119 -5.56 6.27 -4.80
N PRO A 120 -6.23 6.79 -3.75
CA PRO A 120 -5.56 7.08 -2.49
C PRO A 120 -5.08 5.77 -1.86
N GLY A 121 -3.82 5.77 -1.45
CA GLY A 121 -3.15 4.61 -0.88
C GLY A 121 -2.28 5.01 0.30
N ALA A 122 -1.15 4.32 0.47
CA ALA A 122 -0.30 4.50 1.65
C ALA A 122 0.35 5.89 1.78
N HIS A 123 0.36 6.72 0.72
CA HIS A 123 0.88 8.09 0.79
C HIS A 123 -0.19 9.14 1.13
N ASP A 124 -1.44 8.73 1.29
CA ASP A 124 -2.48 9.55 1.90
C ASP A 124 -2.40 9.35 3.43
N ALA A 125 -1.74 10.30 4.09
CA ALA A 125 -1.48 10.22 5.52
C ALA A 125 -2.78 10.21 6.36
N GLU A 126 -3.82 10.91 5.93
CA GLU A 126 -5.09 10.96 6.64
C GLU A 126 -5.78 9.59 6.54
N ARG A 127 -5.81 9.01 5.34
CA ARG A 127 -6.37 7.67 5.14
C ARG A 127 -5.61 6.60 5.94
N VAL A 128 -4.28 6.63 5.94
CA VAL A 128 -3.48 5.66 6.73
C VAL A 128 -3.75 5.81 8.23
N ARG A 129 -3.89 7.04 8.74
CA ARG A 129 -4.22 7.30 10.15
C ARG A 129 -5.63 6.85 10.51
N ALA A 130 -6.60 7.07 9.62
CA ALA A 130 -7.98 6.63 9.85
C ALA A 130 -8.12 5.10 9.82
N ALA A 131 -7.27 4.41 9.07
CA ALA A 131 -7.31 2.96 8.92
C ALA A 131 -6.64 2.19 10.08
N LEU A 132 -5.96 2.87 11.01
CA LEU A 132 -5.14 2.23 12.05
C LEU A 132 -5.45 2.79 13.43
N SER A 133 -5.51 1.89 14.41
CA SER A 133 -5.40 2.27 15.82
C SER A 133 -4.35 1.42 16.53
N VAL A 134 -3.73 2.01 17.54
CA VAL A 134 -2.72 1.36 18.37
C VAL A 134 -3.06 1.60 19.84
N ASP A 135 -3.03 0.52 20.63
CA ASP A 135 -3.11 0.59 22.07
C ASP A 135 -1.93 -0.16 22.68
N VAL A 136 -1.17 0.53 23.53
CA VAL A 136 -0.02 -0.05 24.25
C VAL A 136 -0.28 0.05 25.75
N ARG A 137 -0.34 -1.10 26.42
CA ARG A 137 -0.64 -1.25 27.85
C ARG A 137 0.41 -2.12 28.52
N GLY A 138 1.20 -1.55 29.43
CA GLY A 138 2.32 -2.24 30.06
C GLY A 138 3.29 -2.81 29.03
N THR A 139 3.33 -4.14 28.92
CA THR A 139 4.19 -4.91 28.00
C THR A 139 3.42 -5.53 26.83
N GLU A 140 2.18 -5.11 26.57
CA GLU A 140 1.38 -5.57 25.43
C GLU A 140 1.08 -4.39 24.48
N ALA A 141 1.23 -4.64 23.18
CA ALA A 141 0.76 -3.75 22.13
C ALA A 141 -0.29 -4.44 21.26
N VAL A 142 -1.32 -3.68 20.88
CA VAL A 142 -2.42 -4.09 20.03
C VAL A 142 -2.48 -3.12 18.86
N VAL A 143 -2.35 -3.63 17.63
CA VAL A 143 -2.51 -2.85 16.40
C VAL A 143 -3.73 -3.37 15.68
N THR A 144 -4.68 -2.47 15.39
CA THR A 144 -5.94 -2.81 14.72
C THR A 144 -6.04 -2.04 13.40
N SER A 145 -6.39 -2.74 12.33
CA SER A 145 -6.84 -2.13 11.08
C SER A 145 -8.37 -2.05 11.04
N HIS A 146 -8.91 -0.92 10.57
CA HIS A 146 -10.35 -0.66 10.52
C HIS A 146 -10.86 -0.53 9.09
N GLY A 147 -11.83 -1.36 8.71
CA GLY A 147 -12.47 -1.28 7.39
C GLY A 147 -11.54 -1.53 6.21
N VAL A 148 -10.43 -2.26 6.41
CA VAL A 148 -9.44 -2.56 5.38
C VAL A 148 -9.59 -4.01 4.93
N GLY A 149 -9.97 -4.23 3.68
CA GLY A 149 -10.26 -5.57 3.15
C GLY A 149 -9.03 -6.42 2.80
N HIS A 150 -7.81 -5.91 2.89
CA HIS A 150 -6.57 -6.63 2.57
C HIS A 150 -5.60 -6.54 3.75
N ALA A 151 -4.42 -7.17 3.67
CA ALA A 151 -3.43 -7.02 4.73
C ALA A 151 -2.97 -5.55 4.86
N LEU A 152 -2.51 -5.14 6.03
CA LEU A 152 -1.98 -3.80 6.26
C LEU A 152 -0.57 -3.88 6.85
N PRO A 153 0.47 -3.45 6.10
CA PRO A 153 0.41 -2.89 4.75
C PRO A 153 0.33 -3.95 3.62
N THR A 154 -0.48 -3.70 2.59
CA THR A 154 -0.48 -4.50 1.33
C THR A 154 0.38 -3.86 0.23
N GLY A 155 0.50 -4.57 -0.88
CA GLY A 155 1.20 -4.15 -2.10
C GLY A 155 2.67 -4.51 -2.02
N ASP A 156 3.53 -3.50 -2.22
CA ASP A 156 4.99 -3.67 -2.20
C ASP A 156 5.46 -4.41 -0.92
N PRO A 157 6.27 -5.48 -1.05
CA PRO A 157 6.65 -6.34 0.07
C PRO A 157 7.62 -5.66 1.05
N PHE A 158 8.19 -4.51 0.70
CA PHE A 158 9.10 -3.75 1.55
C PHE A 158 8.37 -2.81 2.51
N ARG A 159 7.06 -2.63 2.31
CA ARG A 159 6.20 -1.84 3.20
C ARG A 159 6.07 -2.53 4.55
N ARG A 160 6.17 -1.75 5.63
CA ARG A 160 6.06 -2.25 7.00
C ARG A 160 5.50 -1.21 7.95
N LEU A 161 4.86 -1.69 9.01
CA LEU A 161 4.60 -0.89 10.20
C LEU A 161 5.71 -1.13 11.21
N VAL A 162 6.21 -0.07 11.83
CA VAL A 162 7.26 -0.14 12.85
C VAL A 162 6.76 0.56 14.10
N LEU A 163 6.52 -0.22 15.16
CA LEU A 163 6.19 0.30 16.48
C LEU A 163 7.49 0.47 17.27
N GLU A 164 7.79 1.71 17.63
CA GLU A 164 8.88 2.06 18.53
C GLU A 164 8.30 2.28 19.92
N VAL A 165 8.86 1.61 20.95
CA VAL A 165 8.57 1.89 22.35
C VAL A 165 9.75 2.64 22.96
N CYS A 166 9.46 3.67 23.72
CA CYS A 166 10.43 4.64 24.22
C CYS A 166 10.43 4.70 25.74
N ALA A 167 11.62 4.89 26.32
CA ALA A 167 11.77 5.03 27.77
C ALA A 167 11.38 6.41 28.32
N ASP A 168 11.32 7.42 27.45
CA ASP A 168 10.94 8.80 27.81
C ASP A 168 9.73 9.27 26.99
N LEU A 169 8.99 10.25 27.54
CA LEU A 169 7.77 10.78 26.92
C LEU A 169 8.03 11.52 25.60
N ALA A 170 9.24 12.05 25.41
CA ALA A 170 9.60 12.74 24.16
C ALA A 170 10.07 11.76 23.08
N CYS A 171 10.07 10.45 23.36
CA CYS A 171 10.52 9.38 22.49
C CYS A 171 11.93 9.61 21.92
N ARG A 172 12.86 10.13 22.74
CA ARG A 172 14.26 10.34 22.35
C ARG A 172 15.09 9.08 22.49
N ARG A 173 14.72 8.19 23.40
CA ARG A 173 15.37 6.90 23.64
C ARG A 173 14.41 5.75 23.38
N VAL A 174 14.48 5.22 22.16
CA VAL A 174 13.82 3.97 21.76
C VAL A 174 14.49 2.81 22.50
N ILE A 175 13.68 1.98 23.15
CA ILE A 175 14.12 0.79 23.92
C ILE A 175 13.63 -0.52 23.34
N ASP A 176 12.64 -0.48 22.45
CA ASP A 176 12.13 -1.64 21.75
C ASP A 176 11.54 -1.23 20.39
N VAL A 177 11.65 -2.14 19.42
CA VAL A 177 11.18 -1.94 18.06
C VAL A 177 10.51 -3.23 17.58
N HIS A 178 9.22 -3.16 17.31
CA HIS A 178 8.47 -4.25 16.71
C HIS A 178 8.11 -3.93 15.26
N THR A 179 8.29 -4.89 14.35
CA THR A 179 8.04 -4.71 12.92
C THR A 179 6.94 -5.66 12.44
N LEU A 180 5.90 -5.09 11.84
CA LEU A 180 4.83 -5.82 11.16
C LEU A 180 5.10 -5.75 9.65
N GLU A 181 5.54 -6.86 9.07
CA GLU A 181 6.01 -6.95 7.69
C GLU A 181 5.76 -8.32 7.07
N ARG A 182 5.75 -8.38 5.74
CA ARG A 182 5.85 -9.64 5.00
C ARG A 182 7.28 -9.81 4.52
N ALA A 183 8.06 -10.57 5.30
CA ALA A 183 9.47 -10.79 5.03
C ALA A 183 9.65 -11.91 4.00
N LEU A 184 10.24 -11.56 2.86
CA LEU A 184 10.70 -12.53 1.85
C LEU A 184 12.15 -12.92 2.12
N ARG A 185 12.48 -14.18 1.82
CA ARG A 185 13.84 -14.71 1.92
C ARG A 185 14.21 -15.42 0.63
N GLU A 186 15.35 -15.04 0.09
CA GLU A 186 16.05 -15.76 -0.96
C GLU A 186 16.96 -16.83 -0.34
N SER A 187 16.92 -18.05 -0.88
CA SER A 187 17.84 -19.15 -0.56
C SER A 187 18.26 -19.87 -1.84
N PRO A 188 19.19 -20.83 -1.80
CA PRO A 188 19.56 -21.62 -2.97
C PRO A 188 18.38 -22.35 -3.64
N GLU A 189 17.33 -22.66 -2.87
CA GLU A 189 16.09 -23.30 -3.33
C GLU A 189 15.10 -22.31 -3.95
N GLY A 190 15.43 -21.01 -3.95
CA GLY A 190 14.63 -19.93 -4.51
C GLY A 190 14.05 -18.98 -3.47
N TRP A 191 13.04 -18.22 -3.89
CA TRP A 191 12.34 -17.28 -3.00
C TRP A 191 11.29 -18.01 -2.15
N SER A 192 11.09 -17.53 -0.93
CA SER A 192 10.03 -17.98 -0.02
C SER A 192 9.56 -16.86 0.89
N VAL A 193 8.33 -16.96 1.39
CA VAL A 193 7.87 -16.11 2.51
C VAL A 193 8.50 -16.67 3.79
N ARG A 194 9.36 -15.87 4.44
CA ARG A 194 9.97 -16.24 5.72
C ARG A 194 8.98 -16.05 6.87
N ASN A 195 8.26 -14.95 6.86
CA ASN A 195 7.27 -14.58 7.87
C ASN A 195 6.30 -13.55 7.30
N ASP A 196 5.07 -13.55 7.80
CA ASP A 196 4.11 -12.46 7.59
C ASP A 196 3.51 -12.07 8.94
N SER A 197 3.95 -10.93 9.49
CA SER A 197 3.47 -10.38 10.76
C SER A 197 2.59 -9.15 10.58
N ARG A 198 2.19 -8.84 9.34
CA ARG A 198 1.31 -7.71 9.05
C ARG A 198 -0.04 -7.88 9.75
N VAL A 199 -0.81 -6.79 9.85
CA VAL A 199 -2.22 -6.92 10.23
C VAL A 199 -2.92 -7.67 9.09
N PRO A 200 -3.48 -8.87 9.32
CA PRO A 200 -4.08 -9.66 8.25
C PRO A 200 -5.41 -9.02 7.81
N PRO A 201 -5.93 -9.34 6.61
CA PRO A 201 -7.30 -8.98 6.26
C PRO A 201 -8.29 -9.53 7.30
N PRO A 202 -9.37 -8.80 7.61
CA PRO A 202 -10.39 -9.26 8.54
C PRO A 202 -11.13 -10.46 7.95
N VAL A 203 -11.26 -11.55 8.72
CA VAL A 203 -12.05 -12.73 8.32
C VAL A 203 -13.51 -12.56 8.72
N GLU A 204 -13.76 -11.89 9.84
CA GLU A 204 -15.09 -11.57 10.37
C GLU A 204 -15.16 -10.09 10.76
N GLY A 205 -16.30 -9.45 10.50
CA GLY A 205 -16.48 -8.02 10.79
C GLY A 205 -15.56 -7.12 9.95
N PRO A 206 -15.52 -5.81 10.25
CA PRO A 206 -14.73 -4.84 9.48
C PRO A 206 -13.28 -4.70 9.94
N ASP A 207 -12.93 -5.24 11.11
CA ASP A 207 -11.68 -4.94 11.81
C ASP A 207 -10.79 -6.17 11.95
N SER A 208 -9.48 -5.97 11.95
CA SER A 208 -8.50 -7.02 12.16
C SER A 208 -7.42 -6.54 13.12
N THR A 209 -6.90 -7.44 13.96
CA THR A 209 -6.01 -7.08 15.06
C THR A 209 -4.84 -8.04 15.15
N VAL A 210 -3.66 -7.49 15.45
CA VAL A 210 -2.49 -8.24 15.90
C VAL A 210 -2.09 -7.80 17.31
N ARG A 211 -1.66 -8.76 18.12
CA ARG A 211 -1.19 -8.54 19.49
C ARG A 211 0.20 -9.11 19.64
N PHE A 212 1.07 -8.37 20.33
CA PHE A 212 2.44 -8.81 20.56
C PHE A 212 3.00 -8.16 21.84
N ALA A 213 4.00 -8.82 22.42
CA ALA A 213 4.72 -8.31 23.56
C ALA A 213 5.68 -7.19 23.15
N VAL A 214 5.83 -6.21 24.03
CA VAL A 214 6.78 -5.10 23.92
C VAL A 214 7.48 -4.87 25.25
N ALA A 215 8.63 -4.19 25.24
CA ALA A 215 9.29 -3.74 26.46
C ALA A 215 8.42 -2.75 27.25
N GLU A 216 8.59 -2.73 28.57
CA GLU A 216 7.94 -1.74 29.42
C GLU A 216 8.51 -0.34 29.15
N GLY A 217 7.68 0.53 28.59
CA GLY A 217 8.06 1.89 28.17
C GLY A 217 7.12 2.97 28.70
N ARG A 218 7.40 4.21 28.30
CA ARG A 218 6.63 5.41 28.68
C ARG A 218 5.83 6.01 27.54
N ALA A 219 6.35 5.91 26.32
CA ALA A 219 5.69 6.39 25.11
C ALA A 219 5.94 5.43 23.95
N TRP A 220 5.18 5.59 22.88
CA TRP A 220 5.32 4.81 21.67
C TRP A 220 5.08 5.66 20.42
N ARG A 221 5.62 5.22 19.27
CA ARG A 221 5.36 5.78 17.94
C ARG A 221 5.14 4.66 16.94
N LEU A 222 4.11 4.80 16.11
CA LEU A 222 3.90 3.91 14.97
C LEU A 222 4.32 4.62 13.68
N TRP A 223 5.22 4.00 12.94
CA TRP A 223 5.66 4.46 11.64
C TRP A 223 5.18 3.54 10.53
N TYR A 224 4.74 4.12 9.43
CA TYR A 224 4.64 3.43 8.15
C TYR A 224 5.95 3.67 7.39
N ARG A 225 6.64 2.61 6.98
CA ARG A 225 7.88 2.69 6.18
C ARG A 225 7.58 2.14 4.78
N TYR A 226 7.98 2.88 3.74
CA TYR A 226 7.67 2.52 2.35
C TYR A 226 8.74 1.64 1.69
N THR A 227 9.97 1.69 2.18
CA THR A 227 11.13 1.06 1.55
C THR A 227 11.93 0.19 2.51
N ASP A 228 12.57 -0.86 2.01
CA ASP A 228 13.39 -1.80 2.78
C ASP A 228 14.46 -1.06 3.59
N PRO A 229 14.74 -1.45 4.86
CA PRO A 229 15.72 -0.74 5.69
C PRO A 229 17.16 -0.77 5.13
N ARG A 230 17.46 -1.64 4.15
CA ARG A 230 18.72 -1.67 3.41
C ARG A 230 18.85 -0.52 2.40
N HIS A 231 17.77 0.15 2.03
CA HIS A 231 17.72 1.26 1.07
C HIS A 231 17.52 2.61 1.78
N ARG A 232 18.47 2.96 2.66
CA ARG A 232 18.38 4.18 3.49
C ARG A 232 18.36 5.47 2.67
N GLU A 233 18.96 5.43 1.48
CA GLU A 233 19.05 6.52 0.51
C GLU A 233 17.68 6.96 -0.05
N VAL A 234 16.71 6.05 -0.06
CA VAL A 234 15.33 6.29 -0.50
C VAL A 234 14.34 6.00 0.62
N ALA A 235 14.78 6.12 1.88
CA ALA A 235 13.95 5.87 3.05
C ALA A 235 12.87 6.93 3.16
N GLU A 236 11.64 6.54 2.85
CA GLU A 236 10.46 7.34 3.10
C GLU A 236 9.67 6.76 4.27
N SER A 237 9.03 7.64 5.03
CA SER A 237 8.19 7.22 6.14
C SER A 237 7.14 8.23 6.54
N LEU A 238 6.05 7.72 7.08
CA LEU A 238 4.98 8.48 7.68
C LEU A 238 4.88 8.13 9.17
N LEU A 239 4.89 9.13 10.04
CA LEU A 239 4.44 8.96 11.41
C LEU A 239 2.92 8.82 11.39
N VAL A 240 2.44 7.61 11.69
CA VAL A 240 1.02 7.28 11.74
C VAL A 240 0.43 7.87 13.01
N ASP A 241 0.95 7.43 14.16
CA ASP A 241 0.44 7.85 15.47
C ASP A 241 1.55 7.77 16.54
N GLY A 242 1.28 8.33 17.71
CA GLY A 242 2.12 8.19 18.88
C GLY A 242 1.37 8.55 20.16
N GLY A 243 1.75 7.90 21.25
CA GLY A 243 1.04 8.05 22.51
C GLY A 243 1.86 7.68 23.72
N ILE A 244 1.22 7.77 24.88
CA ILE A 244 1.76 7.34 26.17
C ILE A 244 1.37 5.88 26.38
N VAL A 245 2.30 5.08 26.92
CA VAL A 245 2.00 3.71 27.33
C VAL A 245 1.06 3.74 28.53
N ARG A 246 -0.08 3.04 28.42
CA ARG A 246 -1.10 2.98 29.47
C ARG A 246 -0.73 1.92 30.51
N SER A 247 -1.23 2.09 31.73
CA SER A 247 -1.11 1.07 32.78
C SER A 247 -1.95 -0.15 32.43
N SER A 248 -1.48 -1.35 32.79
CA SER A 248 -2.16 -2.64 32.60
C SER A 248 -3.34 -2.89 33.56
N ARG A 249 -3.98 -1.85 34.10
CA ARG A 249 -5.06 -2.01 35.09
C ARG A 249 -6.25 -2.74 34.51
#